data_AF-A0AAQ0E892-F1
#
_entry.id   AF-A0AAQ0E892-F1
#
_cell.length_a   1.000
_cell.length_b   1.000
_cell.length_c   1.000
_cell.angle_alpha   90.00
_cell.angle_beta   90.00
_cell.angle_gamma   90.00
#
_symmetry.space_group_name_H-M   'P 1'
#
loop_
_entity.id
_entity.type
_entity.pdbx_description
1 polymer ?
#
loop_
_entity_poly.entity_id
_entity_poly.type
_entity_poly.pdbx_seq_one_letter_code
_entity_poly.pdbx_strand_id
1 'polypeptide(L)'
;MAKYQFFTMPDSNRQHYTFIDMASPTFLPEKEALLAQGFEVEEDFIDARSPQEAVEKYRSNFIYVADEIGKSDAGYAAAIAVQALGKALQGQKRSN
;
A
#
# COMPACT_ATOMS: atom_id res chain seq x y z
N MET A 1 -2.27 15.81 -20.78
CA MET A 1 -1.43 14.79 -20.11
C MET A 1 -2.02 13.44 -20.48
N ALA A 2 -1.20 12.41 -20.60
CA ALA A 2 -1.71 11.08 -20.89
C ALA A 2 -2.36 10.51 -19.62
N LYS A 3 -3.40 9.72 -19.79
CA LYS A 3 -4.15 9.10 -18.68
C LYS A 3 -3.79 7.63 -18.65
N TYR A 4 -3.31 7.16 -17.51
CA TYR A 4 -2.94 5.77 -17.32
C TYR A 4 -3.91 5.12 -16.35
N GLN A 5 -4.57 4.05 -16.79
CA GLN A 5 -5.39 3.22 -15.94
C GLN A 5 -4.50 2.15 -15.31
N PHE A 6 -4.49 2.09 -13.98
CA PHE A 6 -3.79 1.05 -13.25
C PHE A 6 -4.70 -0.12 -12.93
N PHE A 7 -4.09 -1.31 -12.92
CA PHE A 7 -4.72 -2.58 -12.62
C PHE A 7 -3.87 -3.30 -11.59
N THR A 8 -4.49 -3.87 -10.56
CA THR A 8 -3.80 -4.62 -9.50
C THR A 8 -4.44 -5.98 -9.30
N MET A 9 -3.63 -6.98 -8.96
CA MET A 9 -4.16 -8.25 -8.47
C MET A 9 -4.73 -8.05 -7.07
N PRO A 10 -5.93 -8.58 -6.77
CA PRO A 10 -6.43 -8.68 -5.40
C PRO A 10 -5.43 -9.48 -4.56
N ASP A 11 -5.38 -9.21 -3.25
CA ASP A 11 -4.46 -9.85 -2.28
C ASP A 11 -2.96 -9.62 -2.49
N SER A 12 -2.54 -8.87 -3.53
CA SER A 12 -1.13 -8.57 -3.79
C SER A 12 -0.59 -7.34 -3.05
N ASN A 13 -1.44 -6.64 -2.29
CA ASN A 13 -1.12 -5.37 -1.65
C ASN A 13 -0.46 -4.35 -2.62
N ARG A 14 -0.99 -4.26 -3.85
CA ARG A 14 -0.49 -3.41 -4.94
C ARG A 14 0.94 -3.71 -5.40
N GLN A 15 1.49 -4.86 -5.07
CA GLN A 15 2.81 -5.28 -5.53
C GLN A 15 2.77 -5.88 -6.94
N HIS A 16 1.66 -6.52 -7.31
CA HIS A 16 1.44 -7.06 -8.64
C HIS A 16 0.46 -6.15 -9.40
N TYR A 17 1.03 -5.17 -10.11
CA TYR A 17 0.27 -4.20 -10.87
C TYR A 17 0.75 -4.10 -12.31
N THR A 18 -0.14 -3.61 -13.16
CA THR A 18 0.14 -3.20 -14.53
C THR A 18 -0.64 -1.93 -14.86
N PHE A 19 -0.31 -1.28 -15.97
CA PHE A 19 -1.00 -0.06 -16.40
C PHE A 19 -1.17 -0.05 -17.91
N ILE A 20 -2.22 0.61 -18.37
CA ILE A 20 -2.51 0.81 -19.79
C ILE A 20 -2.73 2.30 -20.04
N ASP A 21 -2.17 2.83 -21.13
CA ASP A 21 -2.51 4.16 -21.61
C ASP A 21 -3.94 4.17 -22.15
N MET A 22 -4.81 5.00 -21.58
CA MET A 22 -6.20 5.14 -21.99
C MET A 22 -6.36 5.72 -23.40
N ALA A 23 -5.33 6.39 -23.94
CA ALA A 23 -5.31 6.86 -25.32
C ALA A 23 -4.88 5.76 -26.31
N SER A 24 -4.43 4.60 -25.83
CA SER A 24 -4.03 3.49 -26.69
C SER A 24 -5.24 2.93 -27.46
N PRO A 25 -5.13 2.65 -28.77
CA PRO A 25 -6.20 2.02 -29.53
C PRO A 25 -6.52 0.60 -29.03
N THR A 26 -5.59 -0.02 -28.28
CA THR A 26 -5.74 -1.34 -27.68
C THR A 26 -6.25 -1.31 -26.24
N PHE A 27 -6.61 -0.13 -25.71
CA PHE A 27 -7.05 0.02 -24.32
C PHE A 27 -8.18 -0.92 -23.91
N LEU A 28 -9.25 -0.99 -24.71
CA LEU A 28 -10.41 -1.84 -24.43
C LEU A 28 -10.08 -3.35 -24.43
N PRO A 29 -9.48 -3.92 -25.49
CA PRO A 29 -9.16 -5.34 -25.50
C PRO A 29 -8.11 -5.73 -24.45
N GLU A 30 -7.12 -4.87 -24.17
CA GLU A 30 -6.16 -5.12 -23.10
C GLU A 30 -6.83 -5.08 -21.72
N LYS A 31 -7.71 -4.11 -21.47
CA LYS A 31 -8.50 -4.02 -20.23
C LYS A 31 -9.32 -5.29 -20.01
N GLU A 32 -10.04 -5.75 -21.01
CA GLU A 32 -10.85 -6.98 -20.91
C GLU A 32 -9.97 -8.21 -20.62
N ALA A 33 -8.80 -8.30 -21.24
CA ALA A 33 -7.85 -9.38 -20.99
C ALA A 33 -7.31 -9.35 -19.55
N LEU A 34 -7.05 -8.17 -18.99
CA LEU A 34 -6.60 -8.03 -17.60
C LEU A 34 -7.71 -8.39 -16.61
N LEU A 35 -8.94 -7.91 -16.84
CA LEU A 35 -10.10 -8.27 -16.01
C LEU A 35 -10.34 -9.78 -16.04
N ALA A 36 -10.22 -10.44 -17.20
CA ALA A 36 -10.35 -11.89 -17.32
C ALA A 36 -9.24 -12.67 -16.60
N GLN A 37 -8.06 -12.08 -16.42
CA GLN A 37 -6.95 -12.65 -15.63
C GLN A 37 -7.13 -12.45 -14.12
N GLY A 38 -8.18 -11.74 -13.70
CA GLY A 38 -8.45 -11.45 -12.29
C GLY A 38 -7.78 -10.17 -11.78
N PHE A 39 -7.26 -9.31 -12.65
CA PHE A 39 -6.88 -7.96 -12.23
C PHE A 39 -8.12 -7.11 -11.96
N GLU A 40 -8.01 -6.23 -10.98
CA GLU A 40 -9.00 -5.22 -10.66
C GLU A 40 -8.52 -3.84 -11.11
N VAL A 41 -9.47 -3.04 -11.59
CA VAL A 41 -9.22 -1.65 -12.00
C VAL A 41 -9.12 -0.79 -10.74
N GLU A 42 -8.02 -0.03 -10.59
CA GLU A 42 -7.96 0.99 -9.55
C GLU A 42 -8.96 2.11 -9.83
N GLU A 43 -9.66 2.58 -8.79
CA GLU A 43 -10.85 3.43 -8.90
C GLU A 43 -10.63 4.73 -9.68
N ASP A 44 -9.38 5.22 -9.75
CA ASP A 44 -9.04 6.45 -10.46
C ASP A 44 -7.87 6.26 -11.45
N PHE A 45 -7.85 7.10 -12.49
CA PHE A 45 -6.76 7.13 -13.48
C PHE A 45 -5.67 8.13 -13.05
N ILE A 46 -4.43 7.86 -13.47
CA ILE A 46 -3.30 8.74 -13.17
C ILE A 46 -2.97 9.59 -14.39
N ASP A 47 -3.09 10.91 -14.25
CA ASP A 47 -2.58 11.87 -15.23
C ASP A 47 -1.05 12.00 -15.11
N ALA A 48 -0.33 11.69 -16.18
CA ALA A 48 1.12 11.80 -16.25
C ALA A 48 1.61 12.21 -17.65
N ARG A 49 2.82 12.76 -17.74
CA ARG A 49 3.47 13.12 -19.00
C ARG A 49 4.22 11.96 -19.61
N SER A 50 4.60 10.96 -18.81
CA SER A 50 5.26 9.74 -19.24
C SER A 50 4.82 8.53 -18.41
N PRO A 51 5.03 7.30 -18.91
CA PRO A 51 4.78 6.08 -18.13
C PRO A 51 5.59 6.02 -16.83
N GLN A 52 6.81 6.55 -16.84
CA GLN A 52 7.67 6.62 -15.65
C GLN A 52 7.03 7.51 -14.58
N GLU A 53 6.56 8.70 -14.96
CA GLU A 53 5.86 9.61 -14.03
C GLU A 53 4.56 8.97 -13.52
N ALA A 54 3.85 8.20 -14.35
CA ALA A 54 2.65 7.48 -13.94
C ALA A 54 2.96 6.43 -12.85
N VAL A 55 4.05 5.67 -13.03
CA VAL A 55 4.53 4.68 -12.05
C VAL A 55 5.02 5.36 -10.76
N GLU A 56 5.75 6.48 -10.88
CA GLU A 56 6.17 7.26 -9.71
C GLU A 56 4.97 7.77 -8.93
N LYS A 57 3.96 8.31 -9.60
CA LYS A 57 2.70 8.74 -8.96
C LYS A 57 1.92 7.58 -8.35
N TYR A 58 1.85 6.43 -9.03
CA TYR A 58 1.21 5.22 -8.50
C TYR A 58 1.88 4.74 -7.21
N ARG A 59 3.22 4.70 -7.20
CA ARG A 59 4.01 4.33 -6.01
C ARG A 59 3.97 5.39 -4.91
N SER A 60 3.92 6.66 -5.29
CA SER A 60 3.96 7.80 -4.35
C SER A 60 2.60 8.12 -3.73
N ASN A 61 1.48 7.80 -4.39
CA ASN A 61 0.16 8.33 -4.02
C ASN A 61 -0.96 7.28 -3.88
N PHE A 62 -0.61 6.02 -3.61
CA PHE A 62 -1.51 5.10 -2.89
C PHE A 62 -1.17 4.95 -1.40
N ILE A 63 -0.47 5.95 -0.85
CA ILE A 63 -0.38 6.25 0.59
C ILE A 63 -1.25 7.48 0.88
N TYR A 64 -2.55 7.44 0.54
CA TYR A 64 -3.54 8.31 1.20
C TYR A 64 -4.40 7.54 2.20
N VAL A 65 -3.93 6.37 2.66
CA VAL A 65 -4.40 5.64 3.86
C VAL A 65 -3.25 4.84 4.51
N ALA A 66 -2.11 5.46 4.80
CA ALA A 66 -1.12 4.84 5.71
C ALA A 66 -0.34 5.82 6.61
N ASP A 67 -0.78 7.07 6.79
CA ASP A 67 -0.27 7.89 7.92
C ASP A 67 -0.99 7.55 9.25
N GLU A 68 -1.87 6.54 9.29
CA GLU A 68 -2.44 6.00 10.53
C GLU A 68 -1.92 4.62 10.96
N ILE A 69 -0.95 4.05 10.23
CA ILE A 69 -0.21 2.85 10.68
C ILE A 69 1.29 3.17 10.73
N GLY A 70 1.63 4.29 11.35
CA GLY A 70 3.03 4.69 11.59
C GLY A 70 3.28 5.35 12.94
N LYS A 71 2.24 5.57 13.75
CA LYS A 71 2.33 6.30 15.03
C LYS A 71 1.71 5.57 16.23
N SER A 72 1.24 4.35 16.05
CA SER A 72 0.79 3.49 17.16
C SER A 72 1.67 2.26 17.20
N ASP A 73 2.88 2.37 17.77
CA ASP A 73 3.35 1.35 18.71
C ASP A 73 4.68 1.69 19.40
N ALA A 74 5.40 2.75 19.03
CA ALA A 74 6.64 3.07 19.77
C ALA A 74 6.37 3.43 21.24
N GLY A 75 5.33 4.21 21.50
CA GLY A 75 4.94 4.59 22.87
C GLY A 75 4.26 3.47 23.66
N TYR A 76 3.44 2.66 23.00
CA TYR A 76 2.71 1.55 23.65
C TYR A 76 3.64 0.36 23.93
N ALA A 77 4.49 -0.04 22.97
CA ALA A 77 5.53 -1.03 23.21
C ALA A 77 6.51 -0.59 24.31
N ALA A 78 6.89 0.70 24.35
CA ALA A 78 7.71 1.23 25.43
C ALA A 78 6.99 1.17 26.79
N ALA A 79 5.70 1.52 26.84
CA ALA A 79 4.91 1.45 28.08
C ALA A 79 4.77 0.00 28.59
N ILE A 80 4.53 -0.96 27.70
CA ILE A 80 4.47 -2.39 28.04
C ILE A 80 5.86 -2.91 28.47
N ALA A 81 6.93 -2.51 27.79
CA ALA A 81 8.29 -2.89 28.17
C ALA A 81 8.68 -2.35 29.56
N VAL A 82 8.33 -1.10 29.89
CA VAL A 82 8.57 -0.52 31.21
C VAL A 82 7.70 -1.18 32.28
N GLN A 83 6.44 -1.51 32.00
CA GLN A 83 5.59 -2.25 32.93
C GLN A 83 6.08 -3.68 33.17
N ALA A 84 6.54 -4.38 32.13
CA ALA A 84 7.10 -5.72 32.24
C ALA A 84 8.40 -5.71 33.06
N LEU A 85 9.29 -4.74 32.82
CA LEU A 85 10.52 -4.57 33.58
C LEU A 85 10.24 -4.22 35.06
N GLY A 86 9.27 -3.33 35.31
CA GLY A 86 8.84 -2.98 36.67
C GLY A 86 8.33 -4.19 37.45
N LYS A 87 7.50 -5.04 36.83
CA LYS A 87 7.02 -6.28 37.48
C LYS A 87 8.12 -7.31 37.73
N ALA A 88 9.07 -7.46 36.80
CA ALA A 88 10.19 -8.39 36.96
C ALA A 88 11.09 -8.00 38.15
N LEU A 89 11.39 -6.70 38.28
CA LEU A 89 12.20 -6.17 39.39
C LEU A 89 11.48 -6.24 40.74
N GLN A 90 10.14 -6.09 40.75
CA GLN A 90 9.34 -6.16 41.98
C GLN A 90 9.07 -7.61 42.42
N GLY A 91 8.99 -8.55 41.49
CA GLY A 91 8.89 -9.99 41.76
C GLY A 91 10.16 -10.59 42.40
N GLN A 92 11.33 -10.02 42.11
CA GLN A 92 12.60 -10.49 42.68
C GLN A 92 12.82 -10.06 44.14
N LYS A 93 12.01 -9.12 44.66
CA LYS A 93 12.11 -8.63 46.05
C LYS A 93 11.22 -9.37 47.05
N ARG A 94 10.53 -10.44 46.62
CA ARG A 94 9.61 -11.23 47.48
C ARG A 94 9.94 -12.71 47.62
N SER A 95 11.05 -13.21 47.07
CA SER A 95 11.54 -14.54 47.39
C SER A 95 12.94 -14.48 47.98
N ASN A 96 12.95 -14.67 49.30
CA ASN A 96 14.05 -15.04 50.20
C ASN A 96 15.06 -13.94 50.59
#